data_AF-A0A7C5SNJ6-F1
#
_entry.id   AF-A0A7C5SNJ6-F1
#
_cell.length_a   1.000
_cell.length_b   1.000
_cell.length_c   1.000
_cell.angle_alpha   90.00
_cell.angle_beta   90.00
_cell.angle_gamma   90.00
#
_symmetry.space_group_name_H-M   'P 1'
#
loop_
_entity.id
_entity.type
_entity.pdbx_description
1 polymer ?
#
loop_
_entity_poly.entity_id
_entity_poly.type
_entity_poly.pdbx_seq_one_letter_code
_entity_poly.pdbx_strand_id
1 'polypeptide(L)'
;APLVWLTPEDRYVEKLATPDVTVADLIGELDPIKAARRGEGLADLEAVHYGLIPRANRGVFAVNELPDLPARVQVALFNVLEEGDVQVRGFPLRLPLDVWLVFSANPEDYTARGRIVTPLKDRIDAEIRTHYPRSLEAGMRITRAEARLPEGVRIPDFVARAVERVAFLARRDPRVDPASGVSQRLAIALLEQVAAGAEARALSQGEAPLARPRDVYGGLSAITGKLELEYEGELVGAEALARELIARAFAEEWGERPGLEAVAAWFEEGRVLELPDAAEAAWARVREVEPLFALTAPHAATAAEGAAWAEFALEALVGRGLLRRAEAGYRKAPPPEVADGRETLPP
;
A
#
# COMPACT_ATOMS: atom_id res chain seq x y z
N ALA A 1 30.00 -7.97 -36.13
CA ALA A 1 28.74 -7.22 -35.97
C ALA A 1 29.06 -5.86 -35.33
N PRO A 2 28.25 -4.80 -35.55
CA PRO A 2 28.46 -3.51 -34.89
C PRO A 2 28.37 -3.63 -33.37
N LEU A 3 29.08 -2.76 -32.65
CA LEU A 3 28.96 -2.63 -31.19
C LEU A 3 27.59 -2.03 -30.86
N VAL A 4 26.82 -2.72 -30.02
CA VAL A 4 25.52 -2.25 -29.52
C VAL A 4 25.65 -1.94 -28.04
N TRP A 5 25.22 -0.74 -27.65
CA TRP A 5 25.18 -0.32 -26.25
C TRP A 5 23.84 -0.70 -25.63
N LEU A 6 23.86 -1.35 -24.47
CA LEU A 6 22.65 -1.70 -23.71
C LEU A 6 22.11 -0.47 -22.97
N THR A 7 20.80 -0.24 -23.05
CA THR A 7 20.12 0.80 -22.25
C THR A 7 19.91 0.33 -20.80
N PRO A 8 19.54 1.22 -19.85
CA PRO A 8 19.18 0.80 -18.50
C PRO A 8 18.06 -0.24 -18.47
N GLU A 9 17.08 -0.14 -19.36
CA GLU A 9 15.94 -1.07 -19.46
C GLU A 9 16.40 -2.46 -19.91
N ASP A 10 17.40 -2.55 -20.78
CA ASP A 10 17.99 -3.81 -21.22
C ASP A 10 18.84 -4.52 -20.14
N ARG A 11 19.20 -3.79 -19.07
CA ARG A 11 20.08 -4.29 -17.99
C ARG A 11 19.32 -4.88 -16.82
N TYR A 12 18.00 -4.70 -16.76
CA TYR A 12 17.18 -5.25 -15.69
C TYR A 12 16.28 -6.35 -16.23
N VAL A 13 16.44 -7.56 -15.70
CA VAL A 13 15.59 -8.69 -16.02
C VAL A 13 15.01 -9.22 -14.72
N GLU A 14 13.69 -9.38 -14.70
CA GLU A 14 12.96 -9.87 -13.54
C GLU A 14 12.23 -11.17 -13.88
N LYS A 15 12.25 -12.11 -12.94
CA LYS A 15 11.48 -13.35 -13.03
C LYS A 15 10.74 -13.58 -11.72
N LEU A 16 9.42 -13.66 -11.79
CA LEU A 16 8.62 -14.20 -10.69
C LEU A 16 8.92 -15.70 -10.56
N ALA A 17 9.29 -16.12 -9.35
CA ALA A 17 9.43 -17.51 -9.00
C ALA A 17 8.07 -18.18 -9.05
N THR A 18 8.00 -19.29 -9.77
CA THR A 18 6.81 -20.14 -9.80
C THR A 18 7.25 -21.60 -9.72
N PRO A 19 6.42 -22.50 -9.18
CA PRO A 19 6.81 -23.91 -8.97
C PRO A 19 7.16 -24.67 -10.26
N ASP A 20 6.69 -24.19 -11.42
CA ASP A 20 6.93 -24.75 -12.74
C ASP A 20 8.27 -24.32 -13.36
N VAL A 21 8.95 -23.29 -12.82
CA VAL A 21 10.25 -22.84 -13.32
C VAL A 21 11.26 -23.98 -13.28
N THR A 22 12.01 -24.14 -14.37
CA THR A 22 13.05 -25.15 -14.50
C THR A 22 14.44 -24.52 -14.52
N VAL A 23 15.46 -25.36 -14.31
CA VAL A 23 16.88 -24.96 -14.46
C VAL A 23 17.16 -24.50 -15.89
N ALA A 24 16.51 -25.11 -16.88
CA ALA A 24 16.67 -24.74 -18.29
C ALA A 24 16.13 -23.33 -18.58
N ASP A 25 15.05 -22.91 -17.92
CA ASP A 25 14.50 -21.55 -18.10
C ASP A 25 15.46 -20.48 -17.58
N LEU A 26 16.08 -20.73 -16.42
CA LEU A 26 16.98 -19.76 -15.81
C LEU A 26 18.35 -19.76 -16.46
N ILE A 27 18.92 -20.94 -16.73
CA ILE A 27 20.31 -21.05 -17.15
C ILE A 27 20.44 -21.40 -18.62
N GLY A 28 19.62 -22.34 -19.09
CA GLY A 28 19.63 -22.81 -20.46
C GLY A 28 19.75 -24.32 -20.57
N GLU A 29 19.61 -24.81 -21.80
CA GLU A 29 19.83 -26.20 -22.12
C GLU A 29 20.61 -26.38 -23.44
N LEU A 30 21.23 -27.54 -23.59
CA LEU A 30 21.97 -27.91 -24.78
C LEU A 30 21.01 -28.58 -25.76
N ASP A 31 21.01 -28.14 -27.02
CA ASP A 31 20.31 -28.83 -28.11
C ASP A 31 21.09 -30.10 -28.48
N PRO A 32 20.59 -31.30 -28.15
CA PRO A 32 21.32 -32.54 -28.38
C PRO A 32 21.46 -32.87 -29.86
N ILE A 33 20.56 -32.37 -30.73
CA ILE A 33 20.61 -32.60 -32.17
C ILE A 33 21.74 -31.79 -32.79
N LYS A 34 21.89 -30.53 -32.38
CA LYS A 34 23.01 -29.67 -32.82
C LYS A 34 24.35 -30.17 -32.29
N ALA A 35 24.40 -30.56 -31.02
CA ALA A 35 25.61 -31.10 -30.39
C ALA A 35 26.10 -32.40 -31.08
N ALA A 36 25.19 -33.30 -31.45
CA ALA A 36 25.53 -34.57 -32.09
C ALA A 36 25.95 -34.45 -33.56
N ARG A 37 25.42 -33.46 -34.31
CA ARG A 37 25.67 -33.33 -35.76
C ARG A 37 27.05 -32.81 -36.13
N ARG A 38 27.76 -32.12 -35.22
CA ARG A 38 28.96 -31.36 -35.57
C ARG A 38 30.29 -31.99 -35.18
N GLY A 39 30.31 -33.09 -34.40
CA GLY A 39 31.51 -33.94 -34.26
C GLY A 39 32.80 -33.25 -33.79
N GLU A 40 32.75 -32.01 -33.31
CA GLU A 40 33.91 -31.22 -32.87
C GLU A 40 33.65 -30.63 -31.49
N GLY A 41 34.72 -30.31 -30.78
CA GLY A 41 34.83 -30.30 -29.31
C GLY A 41 33.81 -29.47 -28.51
N LEU A 42 33.80 -29.77 -27.22
CA LEU A 42 32.98 -29.33 -26.08
C LEU A 42 32.73 -27.80 -25.88
N ALA A 43 32.99 -26.94 -26.87
CA ALA A 43 33.01 -25.49 -26.75
C ALA A 43 32.07 -24.75 -27.72
N ASP A 44 31.21 -25.45 -28.48
CA ASP A 44 30.29 -24.80 -29.43
C ASP A 44 29.10 -24.16 -28.69
N LEU A 45 29.32 -22.95 -28.18
CA LEU A 45 28.32 -22.08 -27.55
C LEU A 45 27.05 -21.91 -28.41
N GLU A 46 27.12 -22.17 -29.73
CA GLU A 46 25.96 -22.13 -30.64
C GLU A 46 24.94 -23.26 -30.42
N ALA A 47 25.35 -24.36 -29.78
CA ALA A 47 24.45 -25.47 -29.43
C ALA A 47 23.66 -25.21 -28.14
N VAL A 48 23.97 -24.12 -27.43
CA VAL A 48 23.35 -23.77 -26.14
C VAL A 48 22.19 -22.82 -26.36
N HIS A 49 21.01 -23.22 -25.90
CA HIS A 49 19.89 -22.32 -25.72
C HIS A 49 20.03 -21.65 -24.36
N TYR A 50 20.52 -20.40 -24.36
CA TYR A 50 20.68 -19.63 -23.14
C TYR A 50 19.34 -19.28 -22.48
N GLY A 51 19.26 -19.58 -21.19
CA GLY A 51 18.18 -19.16 -20.30
C GLY A 51 18.28 -17.68 -19.94
N LEU A 52 17.48 -17.25 -18.98
CA LEU A 52 17.34 -15.84 -18.61
C LEU A 52 18.60 -15.23 -17.99
N ILE A 53 19.31 -15.95 -17.12
CA ILE A 53 20.49 -15.44 -16.39
C ILE A 53 21.64 -15.12 -17.34
N PRO A 54 22.06 -16.02 -18.26
CA PRO A 54 23.11 -15.66 -19.21
C PRO A 54 22.72 -14.52 -20.16
N ARG A 55 21.42 -14.32 -20.42
CA ARG A 55 20.94 -13.17 -21.19
C ARG A 55 21.00 -11.87 -20.40
N ALA A 56 20.89 -11.93 -19.08
CA ALA A 56 21.05 -10.80 -18.17
C ALA A 56 22.52 -10.51 -17.80
N ASN A 57 23.48 -11.15 -18.49
CA ASN A 57 24.91 -10.91 -18.25
C ASN A 57 25.26 -9.42 -18.40
N ARG A 58 26.05 -8.88 -17.47
CA ARG A 58 26.38 -7.46 -17.28
C ARG A 58 25.20 -6.57 -16.86
N GLY A 59 24.22 -7.18 -16.22
CA GLY A 59 23.01 -6.54 -15.71
C GLY A 59 22.63 -7.02 -14.31
N VAL A 60 21.38 -6.75 -13.96
CA VAL A 60 20.72 -7.15 -12.72
C VAL A 60 19.64 -8.18 -13.07
N PHE A 61 19.71 -9.34 -12.46
CA PHE A 61 18.69 -10.38 -12.55
C PHE A 61 17.97 -10.50 -11.21
N ALA A 62 16.71 -10.08 -11.17
CA ALA A 62 15.86 -10.14 -9.99
C ALA A 62 14.98 -11.39 -10.02
N VAL A 63 14.98 -12.17 -8.94
CA VAL A 63 14.02 -13.25 -8.72
C VAL A 63 13.09 -12.86 -7.60
N ASN A 64 11.81 -12.71 -7.94
CA ASN A 64 10.78 -12.43 -6.94
C ASN A 64 10.25 -13.71 -6.34
N GLU A 65 9.96 -13.67 -5.03
CA GLU A 65 9.38 -14.80 -4.29
C GLU A 65 10.25 -16.07 -4.35
N LEU A 66 11.57 -15.92 -4.15
CA LEU A 66 12.55 -17.03 -4.20
C LEU A 66 12.11 -18.35 -3.53
N PRO A 67 11.41 -18.36 -2.37
CA PRO A 67 10.87 -19.58 -1.77
C PRO A 67 9.97 -20.43 -2.68
N ASP A 68 9.30 -19.82 -3.65
CA ASP A 68 8.40 -20.50 -4.58
C ASP A 68 9.16 -21.26 -5.69
N LEU A 69 10.47 -21.04 -5.83
CA LEU A 69 11.29 -21.86 -6.71
C LEU A 69 11.51 -23.25 -6.12
N PRO A 70 11.40 -24.32 -6.92
CA PRO A 70 11.75 -25.66 -6.48
C PRO A 70 13.18 -25.74 -5.95
N ALA A 71 13.43 -26.52 -4.90
CA ALA A 71 14.76 -26.65 -4.28
C ALA A 71 15.87 -27.01 -5.29
N ARG A 72 15.57 -27.86 -6.29
CA ARG A 72 16.50 -28.19 -7.37
C ARG A 72 16.96 -26.98 -8.20
N VAL A 73 16.08 -26.00 -8.39
CA VAL A 73 16.36 -24.77 -9.13
C VAL A 73 17.18 -23.81 -8.27
N GLN A 74 16.85 -23.72 -6.97
CA GLN A 74 17.66 -22.95 -6.02
C GLN A 74 19.11 -23.48 -5.91
N VAL A 75 19.30 -24.79 -5.94
CA VAL A 75 20.65 -25.41 -5.97
C VAL A 75 21.38 -25.10 -7.28
N ALA A 76 20.67 -25.06 -8.41
CA ALA A 76 21.29 -24.67 -9.68
C ALA A 76 21.72 -23.19 -9.68
N LEU A 77 20.93 -22.31 -9.05
CA LEU A 77 21.31 -20.90 -8.83
C LEU A 77 22.54 -20.76 -7.93
N PHE A 78 22.68 -21.62 -6.93
CA PHE A 78 23.86 -21.66 -6.08
C PHE A 78 25.14 -21.94 -6.87
N ASN A 79 25.13 -22.92 -7.78
CA ASN A 79 26.30 -23.23 -8.61
C ASN A 79 26.72 -22.03 -9.48
N VAL A 80 25.75 -21.29 -10.01
CA VAL A 80 26.00 -20.05 -10.77
C VAL A 80 26.71 -18.99 -9.93
N LEU A 81 26.28 -18.83 -8.67
CA LEU A 81 26.85 -17.87 -7.72
C LEU A 81 28.24 -18.27 -7.22
N GLU A 82 28.50 -19.56 -7.02
CA GLU A 82 29.75 -20.04 -6.43
C GLU A 82 30.90 -20.13 -7.43
N GLU A 83 30.64 -20.70 -8.61
CA GLU A 83 31.70 -21.09 -9.54
C GLU A 83 31.69 -20.26 -10.83
N GLY A 84 30.65 -19.45 -11.06
CA GLY A 84 30.44 -18.76 -12.34
C GLY A 84 30.42 -19.76 -13.51
N ASP A 85 30.07 -21.01 -13.24
CA ASP A 85 29.99 -22.06 -14.23
C ASP A 85 28.65 -22.80 -14.14
N VAL A 86 28.29 -23.44 -15.26
CA VAL A 86 27.00 -24.10 -15.40
C VAL A 86 27.24 -25.47 -15.98
N GLN A 87 26.71 -26.50 -15.33
CA GLN A 87 26.66 -27.84 -15.93
C GLN A 87 25.31 -28.05 -16.61
N VAL A 88 25.33 -28.29 -17.92
CA VAL A 88 24.12 -28.57 -18.69
C VAL A 88 24.12 -30.04 -19.09
N ARG A 89 23.24 -30.84 -18.46
CA ARG A 89 23.06 -32.29 -18.73
C ARG A 89 24.37 -33.11 -18.73
N GLY A 90 25.30 -32.78 -17.82
CA GLY A 90 26.57 -33.50 -17.66
C GLY A 90 27.72 -33.02 -18.55
N PHE A 91 27.48 -32.03 -19.42
CA PHE A 91 28.55 -31.31 -20.10
C PHE A 91 28.97 -30.09 -19.26
N PRO A 92 30.26 -29.95 -18.91
CA PRO A 92 30.76 -28.77 -18.22
C PRO A 92 30.78 -27.58 -19.18
N LEU A 93 29.84 -26.66 -19.03
CA LEU A 93 29.78 -25.43 -19.81
C LEU A 93 30.15 -24.24 -18.90
N ARG A 94 31.37 -23.73 -19.06
CA ARG A 94 31.80 -22.56 -18.29
C ARG A 94 31.32 -21.29 -18.99
N LEU A 95 30.39 -20.58 -18.35
CA LEU A 95 29.89 -19.28 -18.82
C LEU A 95 30.42 -18.19 -17.90
N PRO A 96 31.37 -17.34 -18.34
CA PRO A 96 31.84 -16.23 -17.49
C PRO A 96 30.72 -15.19 -17.32
N LEU A 97 29.90 -15.38 -16.30
CA LEU A 97 28.78 -14.52 -15.95
C LEU A 97 29.24 -13.41 -15.01
N ASP A 98 28.84 -12.19 -15.33
CA ASP A 98 29.01 -10.97 -14.56
C ASP A 98 27.62 -10.38 -14.33
N VAL A 99 26.89 -10.92 -13.36
CA VAL A 99 25.47 -10.59 -13.13
C VAL A 99 25.24 -10.30 -11.65
N TRP A 100 24.51 -9.23 -11.36
CA TRP A 100 24.00 -8.97 -10.01
C TRP A 100 22.70 -9.73 -9.79
N LEU A 101 22.70 -10.70 -8.88
CA LEU A 101 21.46 -11.39 -8.50
C LEU A 101 20.80 -10.66 -7.34
N VAL A 102 19.50 -10.39 -7.47
CA VAL A 102 18.67 -9.80 -6.43
C VAL A 102 17.51 -10.75 -6.15
N PHE A 103 17.26 -11.04 -4.88
CA PHE A 103 16.19 -11.95 -4.47
C PHE A 103 15.20 -11.21 -3.58
N SER A 104 13.91 -11.45 -3.78
CA SER A 104 12.89 -11.10 -2.78
C SER A 104 12.25 -12.36 -2.21
N ALA A 105 11.90 -12.31 -0.93
CA ALA A 105 11.26 -13.40 -0.20
C ALA A 105 10.44 -12.82 0.95
N ASN A 106 9.23 -13.34 1.15
CA ASN A 106 8.46 -13.04 2.35
C ASN A 106 8.88 -14.01 3.47
N PRO A 107 9.25 -13.52 4.67
CA PRO A 107 9.60 -14.38 5.79
C PRO A 107 8.53 -15.38 6.22
N GLU A 108 7.26 -15.12 5.95
CA GLU A 108 6.18 -16.03 6.34
C GLU A 108 6.12 -17.28 5.46
N ASP A 109 6.53 -17.16 4.20
CA ASP A 109 6.51 -18.25 3.22
C ASP A 109 7.55 -19.35 3.52
N TYR A 110 8.50 -19.10 4.43
CA TYR A 110 9.45 -20.11 4.93
C TYR A 110 8.77 -21.33 5.58
N THR A 111 7.51 -21.20 6.00
CA THR A 111 6.77 -22.30 6.65
C THR A 111 5.80 -23.01 5.71
N ALA A 112 5.24 -22.31 4.71
CA ALA A 112 4.12 -22.79 3.90
C ALA A 112 4.47 -23.19 2.45
N ARG A 113 5.42 -22.51 1.80
CA ARG A 113 5.68 -22.68 0.34
C ARG A 113 7.06 -23.21 -0.01
N GLY A 114 8.05 -23.02 0.86
CA GLY A 114 9.39 -23.57 0.68
C GLY A 114 10.41 -22.84 1.53
N ARG A 115 11.52 -23.51 1.89
CA ARG A 115 12.67 -22.84 2.53
C ARG A 115 13.71 -22.52 1.48
N ILE A 116 14.34 -21.35 1.59
CA ILE A 116 15.56 -21.07 0.86
C ILE A 116 16.60 -22.10 1.30
N VAL A 117 17.17 -22.84 0.35
CA VAL A 117 18.17 -23.88 0.67
C VAL A 117 19.41 -23.23 1.29
N THR A 118 19.92 -23.81 2.38
CA THR A 118 21.08 -23.27 3.12
C THR A 118 22.28 -22.94 2.23
N PRO A 119 22.68 -23.79 1.24
CA PRO A 119 23.81 -23.45 0.37
C PRO A 119 23.62 -22.13 -0.38
N LEU A 120 22.42 -21.88 -0.92
CA LEU A 120 22.12 -20.62 -1.62
C LEU A 120 22.15 -19.44 -0.66
N LYS A 121 21.55 -19.61 0.53
CA LYS A 121 21.52 -18.57 1.57
C LYS A 121 22.93 -18.14 1.99
N ASP A 122 23.84 -19.09 2.17
CA ASP A 122 25.22 -18.83 2.60
C ASP A 122 26.06 -18.08 1.54
N ARG A 123 25.58 -18.00 0.30
CA ARG A 123 26.21 -17.26 -0.81
C ARG A 123 25.60 -15.89 -1.08
N ILE A 124 24.58 -15.50 -0.33
CA ILE A 124 24.01 -14.15 -0.42
C ILE A 124 24.89 -13.21 0.40
N ASP A 125 25.54 -12.26 -0.29
CA ASP A 125 26.45 -11.30 0.36
C ASP A 125 25.75 -10.36 1.34
N ALA A 126 24.48 -10.01 1.07
CA ALA A 126 23.71 -9.08 1.88
C ALA A 126 22.23 -9.47 1.97
N GLU A 127 21.73 -9.61 3.20
CA GLU A 127 20.30 -9.72 3.51
C GLU A 127 19.76 -8.35 3.94
N ILE A 128 18.88 -7.75 3.15
CA ILE A 128 18.22 -6.48 3.48
C ILE A 128 16.80 -6.78 3.95
N ARG A 129 16.50 -6.43 5.21
CA ARG A 129 15.14 -6.50 5.75
C ARG A 129 14.40 -5.20 5.51
N THR A 130 13.47 -5.24 4.57
CA THR A 130 12.56 -4.13 4.32
C THR A 130 11.33 -4.22 5.21
N HIS A 131 10.72 -3.07 5.51
CA HIS A 131 9.44 -3.01 6.20
C HIS A 131 8.69 -1.76 5.74
N TYR A 132 7.39 -1.69 6.03
CA TYR A 132 6.58 -0.49 5.85
C TYR A 132 7.20 0.77 6.47
N PRO A 133 6.88 1.96 5.92
CA PRO A 133 7.42 3.24 6.39
C PRO A 133 7.22 3.42 7.90
N ARG A 134 8.29 3.83 8.58
CA ARG A 134 8.28 4.02 10.04
C ARG A 134 7.73 5.38 10.48
N SER A 135 7.75 6.37 9.60
CA SER A 135 7.23 7.71 9.84
C SER A 135 6.15 8.06 8.82
N LEU A 136 5.18 8.86 9.28
CA LEU A 136 4.11 9.36 8.42
C LEU A 136 4.69 10.11 7.21
N GLU A 137 5.72 10.93 7.43
CA GLU A 137 6.36 11.70 6.35
C GLU A 137 6.99 10.81 5.27
N ALA A 138 7.65 9.71 5.66
CA ALA A 138 8.18 8.76 4.70
C ALA A 138 7.05 8.08 3.90
N GLY A 139 5.96 7.69 4.57
CA GLY A 139 4.77 7.13 3.93
C GLY A 139 4.14 8.12 2.94
N MET A 140 3.92 9.36 3.35
CA MET A 140 3.39 10.41 2.49
C MET A 140 4.24 10.67 1.26
N ARG A 141 5.58 10.64 1.37
CA ARG A 141 6.46 10.80 0.20
C ARG A 141 6.24 9.70 -0.83
N ILE A 142 6.10 8.45 -0.37
CA ILE A 142 5.79 7.31 -1.24
C ILE A 142 4.39 7.48 -1.84
N THR A 143 3.39 7.74 -1.00
CA THR A 143 1.99 7.88 -1.44
C THR A 143 1.85 8.97 -2.50
N ARG A 144 2.50 10.13 -2.32
CA ARG A 144 2.49 11.23 -3.30
C ARG A 144 3.24 10.90 -4.60
N ALA A 145 4.31 10.10 -4.52
CA ALA A 145 5.10 9.72 -5.69
C ALA A 145 4.38 8.68 -6.55
N GLU A 146 3.64 7.76 -5.91
CA GLU A 146 3.02 6.61 -6.57
C GLU A 146 1.56 6.83 -6.97
N ALA A 147 0.83 7.68 -6.25
CA ALA A 147 -0.59 7.92 -6.53
C ALA A 147 -0.81 8.68 -7.84
N ARG A 148 -1.77 8.20 -8.65
CA ARG A 148 -2.21 8.84 -9.88
C ARG A 148 -3.43 9.71 -9.61
N LEU A 149 -3.18 11.00 -9.40
CA LEU A 149 -4.22 11.98 -9.08
C LEU A 149 -4.78 12.62 -10.35
N PRO A 150 -6.10 12.86 -10.45
CA PRO A 150 -6.67 13.63 -11.56
C PRO A 150 -6.11 15.07 -11.58
N GLU A 151 -5.99 15.64 -12.77
CA GLU A 151 -5.46 17.00 -12.93
C GLU A 151 -6.35 18.05 -12.28
N GLY A 152 -5.74 19.07 -11.66
CA GLY A 152 -6.45 20.20 -11.07
C GLY A 152 -7.11 19.93 -9.70
N VAL A 153 -7.18 18.68 -9.23
CA VAL A 153 -7.70 18.34 -7.90
C VAL A 153 -6.75 18.85 -6.81
N ARG A 154 -7.24 19.77 -5.97
CA ARG A 154 -6.51 20.24 -4.78
C ARG A 154 -6.79 19.35 -3.59
N ILE A 155 -5.76 18.78 -2.99
CA ILE A 155 -5.88 17.97 -1.76
C ILE A 155 -5.22 18.73 -0.60
N PRO A 156 -5.98 19.20 0.40
CA PRO A 156 -5.41 19.84 1.58
C PRO A 156 -4.46 18.89 2.33
N ASP A 157 -3.39 19.43 2.90
CA ASP A 157 -2.37 18.63 3.60
C ASP A 157 -2.96 17.77 4.72
N PHE A 158 -3.94 18.30 5.49
CA PHE A 158 -4.57 17.53 6.56
C PHE A 158 -5.37 16.32 6.04
N VAL A 159 -5.95 16.41 4.82
CA VAL A 159 -6.64 15.27 4.19
C VAL A 159 -5.61 14.23 3.78
N ALA A 160 -4.54 14.64 3.09
CA ALA A 160 -3.48 13.72 2.68
C ALA A 160 -2.80 13.04 3.89
N ARG A 161 -2.61 13.77 4.98
CA ARG A 161 -2.06 13.24 6.25
C ARG A 161 -3.01 12.27 6.93
N ALA A 162 -4.32 12.57 6.94
CA ALA A 162 -5.32 11.65 7.48
C ALA A 162 -5.36 10.35 6.68
N VAL A 163 -5.34 10.41 5.35
CA VAL A 163 -5.27 9.23 4.46
C VAL A 163 -4.06 8.35 4.79
N GLU A 164 -2.86 8.94 4.91
CA GLU A 164 -1.67 8.18 5.30
C GLU A 164 -1.82 7.58 6.71
N ARG A 165 -2.42 8.34 7.63
CA ARG A 165 -2.59 7.91 9.02
C ARG A 165 -3.57 6.76 9.18
N VAL A 166 -4.57 6.62 8.30
CA VAL A 166 -5.45 5.43 8.26
C VAL A 166 -4.61 4.16 8.15
N ALA A 167 -3.61 4.12 7.26
CA ALA A 167 -2.73 2.96 7.12
C ALA A 167 -1.90 2.71 8.40
N PHE A 168 -1.37 3.77 9.02
CA PHE A 168 -0.60 3.65 10.27
C PHE A 168 -1.43 3.15 11.45
N LEU A 169 -2.68 3.60 11.55
CA LEU A 169 -3.62 3.16 12.57
C LEU A 169 -4.00 1.70 12.36
N ALA A 170 -4.33 1.32 11.12
CA ALA A 170 -4.70 -0.05 10.79
C ALA A 170 -3.58 -1.05 11.10
N ARG A 171 -2.31 -0.71 10.81
CA ARG A 171 -1.14 -1.56 11.14
C ARG A 171 -0.97 -1.84 12.65
N ARG A 172 -1.56 -1.01 13.51
CA ARG A 172 -1.43 -1.09 14.97
C ARG A 172 -2.74 -1.52 15.64
N ASP A 173 -3.80 -1.71 14.85
CA ASP A 173 -5.10 -2.05 15.40
C ASP A 173 -5.16 -3.55 15.67
N PRO A 174 -5.50 -3.98 16.90
CA PRO A 174 -5.50 -5.39 17.28
C PRO A 174 -6.55 -6.23 16.55
N ARG A 175 -7.51 -5.59 15.86
CA ARG A 175 -8.55 -6.25 15.07
C ARG A 175 -8.13 -6.55 13.63
N VAL A 176 -6.92 -6.16 13.24
CA VAL A 176 -6.36 -6.34 11.90
C VAL A 176 -5.26 -7.39 11.97
N ASP A 177 -5.23 -8.31 11.01
CA ASP A 177 -4.25 -9.39 10.96
C ASP A 177 -2.81 -8.82 10.88
N PRO A 178 -1.96 -9.08 11.90
CA PRO A 178 -0.59 -8.59 11.92
C PRO A 178 0.32 -9.25 10.88
N ALA A 179 -0.01 -10.45 10.40
CA ALA A 179 0.74 -11.20 9.38
C ALA A 179 0.49 -10.64 7.97
N SER A 180 -0.77 -10.31 7.64
CA SER A 180 -1.13 -9.71 6.35
C SER A 180 -0.52 -8.32 6.12
N GLY A 181 -0.16 -7.61 7.20
CA GLY A 181 0.56 -6.34 7.22
C GLY A 181 -0.02 -5.30 6.27
N VAL A 182 -0.83 -4.36 6.76
CA VAL A 182 -1.45 -3.31 5.94
C VAL A 182 -0.44 -2.56 5.06
N SER A 183 -0.51 -2.81 3.74
CA SER A 183 0.50 -2.33 2.80
C SER A 183 0.38 -0.83 2.48
N GLN A 184 1.43 -0.26 1.89
CA GLN A 184 1.40 1.12 1.42
C GLN A 184 0.38 1.33 0.29
N ARG A 185 -0.03 0.25 -0.41
CA ARG A 185 -1.07 0.30 -1.45
C ARG A 185 -2.42 0.74 -0.89
N LEU A 186 -2.66 0.59 0.43
CA LEU A 186 -3.87 1.12 1.07
C LEU A 186 -3.91 2.64 0.99
N ALA A 187 -2.86 3.32 1.47
CA ALA A 187 -2.80 4.78 1.46
C ALA A 187 -2.80 5.35 0.02
N ILE A 188 -2.10 4.70 -0.91
CA ILE A 188 -2.08 5.08 -2.33
C ILE A 188 -3.50 5.00 -2.93
N ALA A 189 -4.14 3.83 -2.86
CA ALA A 189 -5.47 3.65 -3.42
C ALA A 189 -6.50 4.55 -2.74
N LEU A 190 -6.40 4.76 -1.42
CA LEU A 190 -7.30 5.66 -0.70
C LEU A 190 -7.12 7.11 -1.16
N LEU A 191 -5.89 7.58 -1.37
CA LEU A 191 -5.65 8.94 -1.87
C LEU A 191 -6.20 9.13 -3.29
N GLU A 192 -6.03 8.14 -4.16
CA GLU A 192 -6.58 8.15 -5.52
C GLU A 192 -8.11 8.19 -5.50
N GLN A 193 -8.77 7.39 -4.66
CA GLN A 193 -10.23 7.41 -4.50
C GLN A 193 -10.74 8.72 -3.90
N VAL A 194 -10.02 9.31 -2.94
CA VAL A 194 -10.34 10.64 -2.38
C VAL A 194 -10.29 11.71 -3.47
N ALA A 195 -9.27 11.69 -4.32
CA ALA A 195 -9.11 12.65 -5.40
C ALA A 195 -10.21 12.48 -6.46
N ALA A 196 -10.51 11.25 -6.86
CA ALA A 196 -11.60 10.93 -7.78
C ALA A 196 -12.97 11.33 -7.22
N GLY A 197 -13.22 11.09 -5.93
CA GLY A 197 -14.44 11.51 -5.26
C GLY A 197 -14.60 13.03 -5.21
N ALA A 198 -13.52 13.75 -4.91
CA ALA A 198 -13.49 15.21 -4.92
C ALA A 198 -13.75 15.78 -6.32
N GLU A 199 -13.16 15.19 -7.36
CA GLU A 199 -13.39 15.54 -8.76
C GLU A 199 -14.85 15.31 -9.17
N ALA A 200 -15.38 14.11 -8.94
CA ALA A 200 -16.76 13.76 -9.28
C ALA A 200 -17.77 14.70 -8.60
N ARG A 201 -17.55 14.98 -7.31
CA ARG A 201 -18.35 15.93 -6.55
C ARG A 201 -18.28 17.33 -7.16
N ALA A 202 -17.08 17.84 -7.41
CA ALA A 202 -16.90 19.18 -7.96
C ALA A 202 -17.54 19.34 -9.35
N LEU A 203 -17.43 18.32 -10.22
CA LEU A 203 -18.11 18.29 -11.51
C LEU A 203 -19.63 18.33 -11.37
N SER A 204 -20.19 17.59 -10.41
CA SER A 204 -21.64 17.59 -10.17
C SER A 204 -22.18 18.94 -9.67
N GLN A 205 -21.34 19.71 -8.95
CA GLN A 205 -21.71 21.01 -8.37
C GLN A 205 -21.28 22.20 -9.23
N GLY A 206 -20.49 21.99 -10.29
CA GLY A 206 -19.90 23.07 -11.09
C GLY A 206 -18.83 23.88 -10.33
N GLU A 207 -18.11 23.24 -9.42
CA GLU A 207 -17.12 23.86 -8.53
C GLU A 207 -15.67 23.44 -8.90
N ALA A 208 -14.67 24.12 -8.33
CA ALA A 208 -13.28 23.67 -8.44
C ALA A 208 -13.04 22.44 -7.54
N PRO A 209 -12.32 21.40 -8.02
CA PRO A 209 -12.11 20.19 -7.24
C PRO A 209 -11.17 20.43 -6.05
N LEU A 210 -11.75 20.33 -4.85
CA LEU A 210 -11.03 20.38 -3.58
C LEU A 210 -11.48 19.22 -2.70
N ALA A 211 -10.53 18.37 -2.32
CA ALA A 211 -10.80 17.22 -1.45
C ALA A 211 -11.16 17.66 -0.03
N ARG A 212 -12.18 17.03 0.54
CA ARG A 212 -12.70 17.26 1.89
C ARG A 212 -12.70 15.95 2.68
N PRO A 213 -12.74 15.99 4.02
CA PRO A 213 -12.81 14.79 4.85
C PRO A 213 -13.89 13.79 4.45
N ARG A 214 -15.06 14.25 3.97
CA ARG A 214 -16.09 13.34 3.46
C ARG A 214 -15.65 12.48 2.28
N ASP A 215 -14.75 12.98 1.44
CA ASP A 215 -14.27 12.25 0.26
C ASP A 215 -13.41 11.04 0.69
N VAL A 216 -12.83 11.05 1.91
CA VAL A 216 -12.14 9.88 2.51
C VAL A 216 -13.10 8.73 2.80
N TYR A 217 -14.33 9.04 3.22
CA TYR A 217 -15.37 8.02 3.38
C TYR A 217 -15.87 7.49 2.03
N GLY A 218 -15.74 8.24 0.93
CA GLY A 218 -15.98 7.73 -0.41
C GLY A 218 -15.01 6.61 -0.81
N GLY A 219 -13.80 6.61 -0.22
CA GLY A 219 -12.76 5.61 -0.45
C GLY A 219 -12.81 4.39 0.47
N LEU A 220 -13.93 4.10 1.16
CA LEU A 220 -14.03 2.97 2.10
C LEU A 220 -13.65 1.63 1.46
N SER A 221 -14.03 1.40 0.20
CA SER A 221 -13.69 0.18 -0.54
C SER A 221 -12.18 -0.01 -0.75
N ALA A 222 -11.40 1.07 -0.81
CA ALA A 222 -9.95 1.00 -0.90
C ALA A 222 -9.32 0.50 0.40
N ILE A 223 -9.98 0.75 1.53
CA ILE A 223 -9.58 0.29 2.86
C ILE A 223 -10.02 -1.16 3.05
N THR A 224 -11.33 -1.44 2.93
CA THR A 224 -11.89 -2.78 3.23
C THR A 224 -11.34 -3.87 2.31
N GLY A 225 -11.06 -3.57 1.05
CA GLY A 225 -10.44 -4.53 0.12
C GLY A 225 -8.94 -4.76 0.32
N LYS A 226 -8.31 -4.12 1.31
CA LYS A 226 -6.87 -4.22 1.61
C LYS A 226 -6.59 -4.41 3.11
N LEU A 227 -7.64 -4.67 3.89
CA LEU A 227 -7.55 -5.03 5.29
C LEU A 227 -7.99 -6.49 5.42
N GLU A 228 -7.12 -7.31 5.99
CA GLU A 228 -7.49 -8.63 6.48
C GLU A 228 -7.77 -8.50 7.99
N LEU A 229 -8.88 -9.06 8.43
CA LEU A 229 -9.35 -8.91 9.80
C LEU A 229 -9.03 -10.14 10.64
N GLU A 230 -8.75 -9.89 11.92
CA GLU A 230 -8.81 -10.93 12.94
C GLU A 230 -10.25 -11.26 13.29
N TYR A 231 -10.46 -12.31 14.09
CA TYR A 231 -11.79 -12.73 14.53
C TYR A 231 -12.59 -11.59 15.18
N GLU A 232 -11.99 -10.78 16.06
CA GLU A 232 -12.66 -9.62 16.65
C GLU A 232 -13.01 -8.55 15.62
N GLY A 233 -12.21 -8.40 14.56
CA GLY A 233 -12.48 -7.48 13.47
C GLY A 233 -13.68 -7.92 12.63
N GLU A 234 -13.80 -9.22 12.35
CA GLU A 234 -14.93 -9.81 11.62
C GLU A 234 -16.26 -9.58 12.36
N LEU A 235 -16.26 -9.65 13.69
CA LEU A 235 -17.44 -9.36 14.51
C LEU A 235 -17.91 -7.90 14.41
N VAL A 236 -16.97 -6.96 14.28
CA VAL A 236 -17.26 -5.52 14.10
C VAL A 236 -17.67 -5.22 12.66
N GLY A 237 -17.05 -5.92 11.70
CA GLY A 237 -17.21 -5.72 10.27
C GLY A 237 -16.21 -4.70 9.69
N ALA A 238 -15.65 -5.03 8.52
CA ALA A 238 -14.60 -4.25 7.85
C ALA A 238 -14.98 -2.78 7.63
N GLU A 239 -16.22 -2.50 7.24
CA GLU A 239 -16.66 -1.13 6.97
C GLU A 239 -16.74 -0.30 8.25
N ALA A 240 -17.25 -0.86 9.34
CA ALA A 240 -17.34 -0.17 10.63
C ALA A 240 -15.94 0.16 11.16
N LEU A 241 -15.01 -0.81 11.09
CA LEU A 241 -13.61 -0.59 11.43
C LEU A 241 -12.97 0.50 10.55
N ALA A 242 -13.17 0.44 9.23
CA ALA A 242 -12.64 1.43 8.30
C ALA A 242 -13.13 2.85 8.62
N ARG A 243 -14.42 3.02 8.94
CA ARG A 243 -15.00 4.31 9.35
C ARG A 243 -14.40 4.82 10.67
N GLU A 244 -14.18 3.92 11.63
CA GLU A 244 -13.52 4.24 12.90
C GLU A 244 -12.08 4.71 12.68
N LEU A 245 -11.32 3.99 11.84
CA LEU A 245 -9.93 4.33 11.50
C LEU A 245 -9.83 5.70 10.83
N ILE A 246 -10.75 6.04 9.91
CA ILE A 246 -10.82 7.38 9.29
C ILE A 246 -11.07 8.46 10.36
N ALA A 247 -12.06 8.25 11.23
CA ALA A 247 -12.39 9.22 12.27
C ALA A 247 -11.21 9.45 13.24
N ARG A 248 -10.58 8.36 13.70
CA ARG A 248 -9.37 8.40 14.54
C ARG A 248 -8.21 9.09 13.83
N ALA A 249 -8.03 8.85 12.53
CA ALA A 249 -7.00 9.53 11.74
C ALA A 249 -7.18 11.05 11.72
N PHE A 250 -8.41 11.54 11.57
CA PHE A 250 -8.71 12.97 11.65
C PHE A 250 -8.55 13.52 13.06
N ALA A 251 -8.93 12.78 14.11
CA ALA A 251 -8.70 13.20 15.49
C ALA A 251 -7.19 13.34 15.81
N GLU A 252 -6.37 12.37 15.41
CA GLU A 252 -4.91 12.44 15.56
C GLU A 252 -4.29 13.55 14.70
N GLU A 253 -4.82 13.78 13.49
CA GLU A 253 -4.36 14.88 12.64
C GLU A 253 -4.75 16.25 13.20
N TRP A 254 -5.90 16.36 13.86
CA TRP A 254 -6.30 17.56 14.57
C TRP A 254 -5.37 17.84 15.76
N GLY A 255 -4.92 16.81 16.47
CA GLY A 255 -4.01 16.91 17.59
C GLY A 255 -4.61 17.73 18.74
N GLU A 256 -3.81 18.60 19.35
CA GLU A 256 -4.20 19.43 20.50
C GLU A 256 -4.62 20.85 20.11
N ARG A 257 -5.00 21.10 18.84
CA ARG A 257 -5.50 22.41 18.42
C ARG A 257 -6.74 22.80 19.26
N PRO A 258 -6.79 24.01 19.83
CA PRO A 258 -7.88 24.44 20.70
C PRO A 258 -9.17 24.70 19.92
N GLY A 259 -10.31 24.74 20.63
CA GLY A 259 -11.57 25.29 20.11
C GLY A 259 -12.63 24.24 19.77
N LEU A 260 -12.27 22.95 19.73
CA LEU A 260 -13.23 21.87 19.53
C LEU A 260 -14.24 21.75 20.69
N GLU A 261 -13.87 22.20 21.88
CA GLU A 261 -14.71 22.16 23.08
C GLU A 261 -15.98 23.00 22.90
N ALA A 262 -15.84 24.19 22.32
CA ALA A 262 -16.97 25.08 22.04
C ALA A 262 -17.88 24.52 20.94
N VAL A 263 -17.29 23.86 19.93
CA VAL A 263 -18.05 23.18 18.88
C VAL A 263 -18.83 21.99 19.47
N ALA A 264 -18.19 21.15 20.29
CA ALA A 264 -18.85 20.03 20.95
C ALA A 264 -20.01 20.50 21.84
N ALA A 265 -19.80 21.55 22.63
CA ALA A 265 -20.84 22.15 23.47
C ALA A 265 -22.06 22.61 22.67
N TRP A 266 -21.89 23.08 21.43
CA TRP A 266 -23.01 23.46 20.59
C TRP A 266 -23.94 22.29 20.25
N PHE A 267 -23.39 21.06 20.13
CA PHE A 267 -24.18 19.84 19.88
C PHE A 267 -24.82 19.25 21.14
N GLU A 268 -24.41 19.66 22.34
CA GLU A 268 -24.95 19.15 23.62
C GLU A 268 -26.46 19.38 23.76
N GLU A 269 -26.97 20.44 23.13
CA GLU A 269 -28.39 20.81 23.10
C GLU A 269 -29.24 19.95 22.13
N GLY A 270 -28.73 18.81 21.66
CA GLY A 270 -29.43 17.91 20.74
C GLY A 270 -29.51 18.42 19.30
N ARG A 271 -28.68 19.40 18.94
CA ARG A 271 -28.63 19.99 17.60
C ARG A 271 -28.05 19.00 16.57
N VAL A 272 -28.42 19.20 15.32
CA VAL A 272 -27.94 18.42 14.16
C VAL A 272 -27.42 19.39 13.11
N LEU A 273 -26.27 19.07 12.51
CA LEU A 273 -25.69 19.84 11.42
C LEU A 273 -25.55 18.95 10.19
N GLU A 274 -26.33 19.23 9.15
CA GLU A 274 -26.19 18.61 7.84
C GLU A 274 -25.37 19.52 6.92
N LEU A 275 -24.43 18.92 6.19
CA LEU A 275 -23.55 19.64 5.26
C LEU A 275 -23.82 19.14 3.82
N PRO A 276 -24.40 20.00 2.95
CA PRO A 276 -24.59 19.69 1.53
C PRO A 276 -23.29 19.41 0.78
N ASP A 277 -23.40 18.83 -0.42
CA ASP A 277 -22.24 18.58 -1.28
C ASP A 277 -21.63 19.86 -1.87
N ALA A 278 -22.46 20.81 -2.29
CA ALA A 278 -22.01 22.12 -2.76
C ALA A 278 -21.25 22.87 -1.65
N ALA A 279 -20.04 23.33 -1.95
CA ALA A 279 -19.17 24.02 -1.01
C ALA A 279 -19.80 25.29 -0.45
N GLU A 280 -20.44 26.11 -1.29
CA GLU A 280 -21.09 27.34 -0.85
C GLU A 280 -22.26 27.06 0.11
N ALA A 281 -23.07 26.04 -0.21
CA ALA A 281 -24.19 25.64 0.65
C ALA A 281 -23.68 25.06 1.98
N ALA A 282 -22.66 24.19 1.95
CA ALA A 282 -22.02 23.69 3.16
C ALA A 282 -21.46 24.81 4.02
N TRP A 283 -20.77 25.78 3.42
CA TRP A 283 -20.19 26.90 4.15
C TRP A 283 -21.25 27.85 4.72
N ALA A 284 -22.38 28.03 4.02
CA ALA A 284 -23.53 28.74 4.57
C ALA A 284 -24.09 28.05 5.83
N ARG A 285 -24.21 26.71 5.83
CA ARG A 285 -24.62 25.96 7.03
C ARG A 285 -23.62 26.10 8.18
N VAL A 286 -22.32 26.14 7.88
CA VAL A 286 -21.28 26.35 8.91
C VAL A 286 -21.40 27.72 9.56
N ARG A 287 -21.72 28.78 8.80
CA ARG A 287 -21.93 30.15 9.33
C ARG A 287 -23.07 30.25 10.35
N GLU A 288 -24.01 29.32 10.34
CA GLU A 288 -25.08 29.25 11.34
C GLU A 288 -24.61 28.65 12.68
N VAL A 289 -23.43 28.02 12.70
CA VAL A 289 -22.81 27.42 13.88
C VAL A 289 -21.62 28.27 14.29
N GLU A 290 -21.89 29.34 15.03
CA GLU A 290 -20.88 30.34 15.44
C GLU A 290 -19.55 29.75 15.94
N PRO A 291 -19.50 28.78 16.88
CA PRO A 291 -18.21 28.25 17.34
C PRO A 291 -17.45 27.49 16.26
N LEU A 292 -18.15 26.84 15.31
CA LEU A 292 -17.53 26.13 14.19
C LEU A 292 -17.03 27.12 13.13
N PHE A 293 -17.83 28.16 12.83
CA PHE A 293 -17.44 29.21 11.92
C PHE A 293 -16.23 29.99 12.43
N ALA A 294 -16.25 30.42 13.70
CA ALA A 294 -15.13 31.13 14.32
C ALA A 294 -13.82 30.32 14.29
N LEU A 295 -13.91 28.99 14.47
CA LEU A 295 -12.77 28.09 14.42
C LEU A 295 -12.17 27.93 13.01
N THR A 296 -13.00 28.02 11.97
CA THR A 296 -12.63 27.60 10.60
C THR A 296 -12.48 28.76 9.63
N ALA A 297 -13.15 29.88 9.87
CA ALA A 297 -13.08 31.09 9.05
C ALA A 297 -11.65 31.62 8.84
N PRO A 298 -10.72 31.58 9.82
CA PRO A 298 -9.33 31.98 9.60
C PRO A 298 -8.59 31.18 8.51
N HIS A 299 -9.11 30.00 8.15
CA HIS A 299 -8.53 29.11 7.15
C HIS A 299 -9.32 29.06 5.83
N ALA A 300 -10.38 29.86 5.71
CA ALA A 300 -11.34 29.81 4.61
C ALA A 300 -11.15 30.97 3.61
N ALA A 301 -10.16 30.89 2.72
CA ALA A 301 -10.06 31.87 1.63
C ALA A 301 -11.16 31.68 0.57
N THR A 302 -11.71 30.46 0.49
CA THR A 302 -12.88 30.09 -0.33
C THR A 302 -13.89 29.31 0.50
N ALA A 303 -15.15 29.22 0.05
CA ALA A 303 -16.16 28.39 0.71
C ALA A 303 -15.78 26.89 0.73
N ALA A 304 -15.09 26.41 -0.32
CA ALA A 304 -14.58 25.04 -0.38
C ALA A 304 -13.56 24.76 0.72
N GLU A 305 -12.62 25.68 0.95
CA GLU A 305 -11.64 25.56 2.03
C GLU A 305 -12.32 25.66 3.41
N GLY A 306 -13.26 26.58 3.59
CA GLY A 306 -14.02 26.70 4.83
C GLY A 306 -14.82 25.43 5.15
N ALA A 307 -15.52 24.87 4.16
CA ALA A 307 -16.23 23.60 4.31
C ALA A 307 -15.27 22.43 4.64
N ALA A 308 -14.10 22.38 4.00
CA ALA A 308 -13.10 21.35 4.28
C ALA A 308 -12.56 21.42 5.72
N TRP A 309 -12.28 22.63 6.21
CA TRP A 309 -11.84 22.85 7.60
C TRP A 309 -12.94 22.57 8.63
N ALA A 310 -14.19 22.91 8.30
CA ALA A 310 -15.34 22.58 9.13
C ALA A 310 -15.55 21.08 9.25
N GLU A 311 -15.53 20.35 8.13
CA GLU A 311 -15.56 18.90 8.14
C GLU A 311 -14.38 18.31 8.94
N PHE A 312 -13.19 18.91 8.87
CA PHE A 312 -12.02 18.41 9.60
C PHE A 312 -12.21 18.53 11.12
N ALA A 313 -12.73 19.66 11.59
CA ALA A 313 -13.06 19.87 13.00
C ALA A 313 -14.15 18.88 13.48
N LEU A 314 -15.18 18.67 12.65
CA LEU A 314 -16.27 17.75 12.96
C LEU A 314 -15.79 16.29 12.98
N GLU A 315 -14.97 15.86 12.03
CA GLU A 315 -14.39 14.51 12.02
C GLU A 315 -13.44 14.28 13.20
N ALA A 316 -12.68 15.30 13.61
CA ALA A 316 -11.87 15.21 14.81
C ALA A 316 -12.72 14.95 16.07
N LEU A 317 -13.90 15.58 16.17
CA LEU A 317 -14.86 15.29 17.25
C LEU A 317 -15.49 13.90 17.14
N VAL A 318 -15.73 13.40 15.93
CA VAL A 318 -16.17 12.02 15.70
C VAL A 318 -15.11 11.04 16.17
N GLY A 319 -13.84 11.24 15.81
CA GLY A 319 -12.74 10.39 16.25
C GLY A 319 -12.45 10.45 17.75
N ARG A 320 -12.84 11.53 18.43
CA ARG A 320 -12.82 11.66 19.90
C ARG A 320 -14.06 11.07 20.58
N GLY A 321 -15.03 10.55 19.81
CA GLY A 321 -16.28 9.98 20.34
C GLY A 321 -17.28 11.01 20.88
N LEU A 322 -17.09 12.30 20.59
CA LEU A 322 -17.98 13.37 21.03
C LEU A 322 -19.16 13.57 20.07
N LEU A 323 -18.93 13.34 18.79
CA LEU A 323 -19.96 13.37 17.75
C LEU A 323 -20.08 11.99 17.07
N ARG A 324 -21.19 11.80 16.37
CA ARG A 324 -21.37 10.71 15.41
C ARG A 324 -21.73 11.26 14.05
N ARG A 325 -21.18 10.63 13.01
CA ARG A 325 -21.54 10.87 11.61
C ARG A 325 -22.79 10.06 11.24
N ALA A 326 -23.78 10.72 10.67
CA ALA A 326 -24.91 10.12 9.96
C ALA A 326 -24.72 10.33 8.44
N GLU A 327 -25.58 9.74 7.58
CA GLU A 327 -25.40 9.77 6.12
C GLU A 327 -25.14 11.17 5.54
N ALA A 328 -25.81 12.21 6.06
CA ALA A 328 -25.68 13.59 5.57
C ALA A 328 -25.25 14.63 6.64
N GLY A 329 -24.91 14.21 7.87
CA GLY A 329 -24.68 15.18 8.93
C GLY A 329 -24.05 14.66 10.22
N TYR A 330 -23.98 15.55 11.20
CA TYR A 330 -23.33 15.38 12.49
C TYR A 330 -24.33 15.63 13.61
N ARG A 331 -24.23 14.82 14.66
CA ARG A 331 -25.02 14.96 15.88
C ARG A 331 -24.21 14.45 17.08
N LYS A 332 -24.64 14.82 18.28
CA LYS A 332 -24.05 14.31 19.52
C LYS A 332 -23.99 12.77 19.53
N ALA A 333 -22.86 12.23 19.96
CA ALA A 333 -22.74 10.80 20.24
C ALA A 333 -23.63 10.42 21.44
N PRO A 334 -24.31 9.26 21.42
CA PRO A 334 -24.96 8.77 22.63
C PRO A 334 -23.91 8.57 23.75
N PRO A 335 -24.28 8.72 25.03
CA PRO A 335 -23.39 8.30 26.11
C PRO A 335 -23.00 6.84 25.89
N PRO A 336 -21.75 6.45 26.23
CA PRO A 336 -21.34 5.05 26.15
C PRO A 336 -22.36 4.22 26.93
N GLU A 337 -22.90 3.17 26.31
CA GLU A 337 -23.75 2.23 27.03
C GLU A 337 -22.93 1.70 28.20
N VAL A 338 -23.36 2.00 29.42
CA VAL A 338 -22.83 1.32 30.59
C VAL A 338 -23.24 -0.13 30.38
N ALA A 339 -22.27 -0.99 30.07
CA ALA A 339 -22.46 -2.43 30.07
C ALA A 339 -23.00 -2.79 31.45
N ASP A 340 -24.32 -2.95 31.53
CA ASP A 340 -25.00 -3.37 32.74
C ASP A 340 -24.37 -4.72 33.09
N GLY A 341 -23.79 -4.81 34.30
CA GLY A 341 -22.87 -5.87 34.72
C GLY A 341 -23.49 -7.26 34.75
N ARG A 342 -23.75 -7.83 33.57
CA ARG A 342 -24.17 -9.20 33.37
C ARG A 342 -23.29 -9.79 32.29
N GLU A 343 -22.36 -10.61 32.74
CA GLU A 343 -21.83 -11.72 31.96
C GLU A 343 -23.01 -12.49 31.37
N THR A 344 -23.24 -12.34 30.08
CA THR A 344 -23.90 -13.37 29.29
C THR A 344 -22.87 -13.85 28.29
N LEU A 345 -22.34 -15.04 28.57
CA LEU A 345 -21.56 -15.85 27.63
C LEU A 345 -22.34 -15.96 26.31
N PRO A 346 -21.71 -15.67 25.16
CA PRO A 346 -22.40 -15.71 23.87
C PRO A 346 -22.65 -17.17 23.41
N PRO A 347 -23.81 -17.48 22.78
CA PRO A 347 -23.87 -18.50 21.76
C PRO A 347 -23.19 -18.07 20.46
#